data_AF-A0A2G4G185-F1
#
_entry.id   AF-A0A2G4G185-F1
#
_cell.length_a   1.000
_cell.length_b   1.000
_cell.length_c   1.000
_cell.angle_alpha   90.00
_cell.angle_beta   90.00
_cell.angle_gamma   90.00
#
_symmetry.space_group_name_H-M   'P 1'
#
loop_
_entity.id
_entity.type
_entity.pdbx_description
1 polymer ?
#
loop_
_entity_poly.entity_id
_entity_poly.type
_entity_poly.pdbx_seq_one_letter_code
_entity_poly.pdbx_strand_id
1 'polypeptide(L)' 'MQPVCSAPGWRFWVDRGGTFTDVVGCSPAGELVVRKVLSVQPECPGDPAVRAIGAVLGLAPGHPLPLGLVREVRLGTTVA' A
#
# COMPACT_ATOMS: atom_id res chain seq x y z
N MET A 1 4.51 27.46 13.63
CA MET A 1 3.49 27.30 12.57
C MET A 1 4.00 26.23 11.62
N GLN A 2 3.52 25.00 11.75
CA GLN A 2 3.94 23.86 10.92
C GLN A 2 3.12 23.88 9.61
N PRO A 3 3.69 23.55 8.45
CA PRO A 3 2.94 23.57 7.20
C PRO A 3 1.92 22.43 7.19
N VAL A 4 0.64 22.78 7.08
CA VAL A 4 -0.44 21.82 6.85
C VAL A 4 -0.44 21.45 5.37
N CYS A 5 0.15 20.32 5.03
CA CYS A 5 0.10 19.76 3.67
C CYS A 5 -1.31 19.23 3.38
N SER A 6 -2.09 20.09 2.71
CA SER A 6 -3.23 19.84 1.82
C SER A 6 -3.70 18.38 1.72
N ALA A 7 -4.88 18.11 2.32
CA ALA A 7 -5.77 16.93 2.30
C ALA A 7 -5.28 15.59 2.94
N PRO A 8 -5.98 15.09 3.99
CA PRO A 8 -5.60 13.88 4.73
C PRO A 8 -5.89 12.61 3.92
N GLY A 9 -4.90 11.72 3.83
CA GLY A 9 -5.09 10.39 3.26
C GLY A 9 -3.75 9.70 3.04
N TRP A 10 -3.74 8.37 3.13
CA TRP A 10 -2.55 7.59 2.85
C TRP A 10 -2.19 7.68 1.37
N ARG A 11 -0.89 7.69 1.07
CA ARG A 11 -0.37 7.53 -0.28
C ARG A 11 0.43 6.24 -0.35
N PHE A 12 0.25 5.47 -1.40
CA PHE A 12 1.00 4.23 -1.60
C PHE A 12 1.75 4.24 -2.93
N TRP A 13 2.95 3.67 -2.92
CA TRP A 13 3.72 3.31 -4.09
C TRP A 13 3.94 1.80 -4.05
N VAL A 14 3.62 1.12 -5.13
CA VAL A 14 3.78 -0.31 -5.28
C VAL A 14 4.73 -0.55 -6.44
N ASP A 15 5.80 -1.31 -6.22
CA ASP A 15 6.67 -1.83 -7.28
C ASP A 15 6.54 -3.35 -7.32
N ARG A 16 5.90 -3.87 -8.36
CA ARG A 16 5.78 -5.30 -8.58
C ARG A 16 6.95 -5.81 -9.42
N GLY A 17 7.81 -6.61 -8.80
CA GLY A 17 8.83 -7.42 -9.46
C GLY A 17 8.43 -8.89 -9.64
N GLY A 18 9.37 -9.70 -10.14
CA GLY A 18 9.14 -11.13 -10.40
C GLY A 18 8.96 -11.98 -9.14
N THR A 19 9.84 -11.83 -8.15
CA THR A 19 9.79 -12.60 -6.89
C THR A 19 9.07 -11.85 -5.79
N PHE A 20 9.27 -10.53 -5.72
CA PHE A 20 8.78 -9.68 -4.64
C PHE A 20 8.05 -8.46 -5.18
N THR A 21 7.10 -8.01 -4.38
CA THR A 21 6.41 -6.73 -4.52
C THR A 21 6.76 -5.85 -3.34
N ASP A 22 7.28 -4.67 -3.62
CA ASP A 22 7.60 -3.65 -2.63
C ASP A 22 6.43 -2.68 -2.52
N VAL A 23 6.00 -2.39 -1.29
CA VAL A 23 4.92 -1.47 -0.97
C VAL A 23 5.44 -0.41 -0.01
N VAL A 24 5.41 0.84 -0.46
CA VAL A 24 5.75 2.01 0.35
C VAL A 24 4.47 2.77 0.64
N GLY A 25 4.14 2.95 1.91
CA GLY A 25 3.04 3.79 2.37
C GLY A 25 3.55 5.07 3.02
N CYS A 26 2.88 6.19 2.76
CA CYS A 26 3.06 7.45 3.47
C CYS A 26 1.76 7.81 4.17
N SER A 27 1.83 7.94 5.51
CA SER A 27 0.69 8.32 6.33
C SER A 27 0.30 9.77 6.08
N PRO A 28 -0.93 10.18 6.46
CA PRO A 28 -1.33 11.60 6.43
C PRO A 28 -0.40 12.52 7.26
N ALA A 29 0.30 11.96 8.26
CA ALA A 29 1.28 12.69 9.07
C ALA A 29 2.68 12.74 8.43
N GLY A 30 2.88 12.09 7.27
CA GLY A 30 4.16 12.04 6.57
C GLY A 30 5.05 10.86 6.97
N GLU A 31 4.60 9.97 7.84
CA GLU A 31 5.37 8.79 8.25
C GLU A 31 5.44 7.76 7.13
N LEU A 32 6.62 7.18 6.91
CA LEU A 32 6.84 6.17 5.89
C LEU A 32 6.81 4.76 6.48
N VAL A 33 6.10 3.87 5.80
CA VAL A 33 6.05 2.43 6.11
C VAL A 33 6.44 1.66 4.86
N VAL A 34 7.38 0.72 5.00
CA VAL A 34 7.83 -0.13 3.89
C VAL A 34 7.50 -1.58 4.20
N ARG A 35 6.91 -2.27 3.23
CA ARG A 35 6.63 -3.70 3.27
C ARG A 35 7.14 -4.36 1.99
N LYS A 36 7.72 -5.55 2.14
CA LYS A 36 8.12 -6.41 1.04
C LYS A 36 7.38 -7.73 1.17
N VAL A 37 6.68 -8.12 0.12
CA VAL A 37 5.88 -9.36 0.09
C VAL A 37 6.22 -10.17 -1.15
N LEU A 38 5.95 -11.48 -1.13
CA LEU A 38 6.10 -12.31 -2.33
C LEU A 38 5.11 -11.85 -3.40
N SER A 39 5.55 -11.75 -4.66
CA SER A 39 4.68 -11.37 -5.79
C SER A 39 3.60 -12.40 -6.08
N VAL A 40 3.81 -13.65 -5.67
CA VAL A 40 2.85 -14.74 -5.77
C VAL A 40 2.77 -15.42 -4.42
N GLN A 41 1.55 -15.57 -3.90
CA GLN A 41 1.26 -16.27 -2.64
C GLN A 41 0.18 -17.33 -2.90
N PRO A 42 0.56 -18.54 -3.33
CA PRO A 42 -0.39 -19.60 -3.70
C PRO A 42 -1.39 -19.93 -2.59
N GLU A 43 -0.95 -19.84 -1.34
CA GLU A 43 -1.72 -20.11 -0.14
C GLU A 43 -2.64 -18.95 0.30
N CYS A 44 -2.52 -17.78 -0.33
CA CYS A 44 -3.27 -16.57 0.04
C CYS A 44 -3.97 -15.97 -1.19
N PRO A 45 -5.29 -16.15 -1.34
CA PRO A 45 -6.04 -15.55 -2.44
C PRO A 45 -5.96 -14.03 -2.44
N GLY A 46 -5.89 -13.44 -3.63
CA GLY A 46 -5.87 -11.99 -3.85
C GLY A 46 -4.49 -11.41 -4.13
N ASP A 47 -4.44 -10.10 -4.32
CA ASP A 47 -3.21 -9.38 -4.67
C ASP A 47 -2.34 -9.14 -3.43
N PRO A 48 -1.07 -9.61 -3.40
CA PRO A 48 -0.16 -9.39 -2.28
C PRO A 48 0.02 -7.91 -1.92
N ALA A 49 0.01 -7.00 -2.91
CA ALA A 49 0.12 -5.57 -2.67
C ALA A 49 -1.11 -5.02 -1.94
N VAL A 50 -2.31 -5.43 -2.34
CA VAL A 50 -3.56 -5.03 -1.69
C VAL A 50 -3.60 -5.53 -0.25
N ARG A 51 -3.16 -6.77 -0.01
CA ARG A 51 -3.06 -7.32 1.35
C ARG A 51 -2.06 -6.54 2.20
N ALA A 52 -0.90 -6.20 1.65
CA ALA A 52 0.11 -5.40 2.34
C ALA A 52 -0.42 -4.00 2.69
N ILE A 53 -1.13 -3.35 1.76
CA ILE A 53 -1.80 -2.06 2.00
C ILE A 53 -2.84 -2.20 3.13
N GLY A 54 -3.69 -3.23 3.07
CA GLY A 54 -4.67 -3.50 4.13
C GLY A 54 -4.03 -3.68 5.50
N ALA A 55 -2.91 -4.40 5.57
CA ALA A 55 -2.16 -4.59 6.80
C ALA A 55 -1.54 -3.28 7.33
N VAL A 56 -1.05 -2.39 6.46
CA VAL A 56 -0.56 -1.06 6.86
C VAL A 56 -1.69 -0.20 7.43
N LEU A 57 -2.90 -0.35 6.88
CA LEU A 57 -4.09 0.37 7.34
C LEU A 57 -4.76 -0.28 8.56
N GLY A 58 -4.23 -1.40 9.07
CA GLY A 58 -4.80 -2.12 10.22
C GLY A 58 -6.12 -2.84 9.91
N LEU A 59 -6.39 -3.14 8.63
CA LEU A 59 -7.61 -3.80 8.19
C LEU A 59 -7.48 -5.33 8.27
N ALA A 60 -8.59 -5.98 8.64
CA ALA A 60 -8.68 -7.43 8.57
C ALA A 60 -8.61 -7.91 7.11
N PRO A 61 -8.06 -9.11 6.84
CA PRO A 61 -8.04 -9.67 5.49
C PRO A 61 -9.44 -9.73 4.87
N GLY A 62 -9.56 -9.26 3.63
CA GLY A 62 -10.84 -9.24 2.89
C GLY A 62 -11.78 -8.08 3.25
N HIS A 63 -11.42 -7.23 4.22
CA HIS A 63 -12.20 -6.03 4.50
C HIS A 63 -12.00 -4.99 3.39
N PRO A 64 -13.07 -4.37 2.85
CA PRO A 64 -12.93 -3.33 1.84
C PRO A 64 -12.17 -2.12 2.40
N LEU A 65 -11.39 -1.46 1.54
CA LEU A 65 -10.72 -0.21 1.89
C LEU A 65 -11.77 0.89 2.10
N PRO A 66 -11.80 1.56 3.28
CA PRO A 66 -12.72 2.67 3.51
C PRO A 66 -12.49 3.80 2.51
N LEU A 67 -13.58 4.31 1.93
CA LEU A 67 -13.51 5.44 1.00
C LEU A 67 -12.91 6.66 1.70
N GLY A 68 -11.96 7.33 1.03
CA GLY A 68 -11.28 8.52 1.56
C GLY A 68 -10.09 8.23 2.47
N LEU A 69 -9.80 6.97 2.82
CA LEU A 69 -8.63 6.62 3.63
C LEU A 69 -7.33 6.64 2.81
N VAL A 70 -7.42 6.22 1.55
CA VAL A 70 -6.32 6.23 0.60
C VAL A 70 -6.57 7.33 -0.42
N ARG A 71 -5.61 8.23 -0.54
CA ARG A 71 -5.68 9.36 -1.47
C ARG A 71 -5.14 9.00 -2.85
N GLU A 72 -4.06 8.23 -2.88
CA GLU A 72 -3.35 7.91 -4.10
C GLU A 72 -2.66 6.56 -3.97
N VAL A 73 -2.70 5.79 -5.06
CA VAL A 73 -1.86 4.60 -5.24
C VAL A 73 -1.14 4.75 -6.58
N ARG A 74 0.18 4.67 -6.55
CA ARG A 74 1.00 4.57 -7.76
C ARG A 74 1.50 3.15 -7.90
N LEU A 75 1.25 2.55 -9.06
CA LEU A 75 1.74 1.22 -9.39
C LEU A 75 2.84 1.35 -10.45
N GLY A 76 4.07 0.98 -10.06
CA GLY A 76 5.15 0.65 -10.97
C GLY A 76 5.21 -0.86 -11.15
N THR A 77 5.50 -1.31 -12.36
CA THR A 77 5.80 -2.72 -12.64
C THR A 77 7.16 -2.79 -13.30
N THR A 78 7.97 -3.75 -12.87
CA THR A 78 9.23 -4.10 -13.53
C THR A 78 9.09 -5.38 -14.36
N VAL A 79 7.89 -5.95 -14.41
CA VAL A 79 7.50 -7.04 -15.30
C VAL A 79 6.87 -6.40 -16.55
N ALA A 80 7.48 -6.65 -17.72
CA ALA A 80 7.02 -6.21 -19.04
C ALA A 80 6.05 -7.22 -19.67
#